data_AF-A0A0V1GPW6-F1
#
_entry.id   AF-A0A0V1GPW6-F1
#
_cell.length_a   1.000
_cell.length_b   1.000
_cell.length_c   1.000
_cell.angle_alpha   90.00
_cell.angle_beta   90.00
_cell.angle_gamma   90.00
#
_symmetry.space_group_name_H-M   'P 1'
#
loop_
_entity.id
_entity.type
_entity.pdbx_description
1 polymer ?
#
loop_
_entity_poly.entity_id
_entity_poly.type
_entity_poly.pdbx_seq_one_letter_code
_entity_poly.pdbx_strand_id
1 'polypeptide(L)'
;MQFVTYAYNIAHVKISIAQFSVKWFLSERRKQIFERIKEKHGKVDGQDQVVSRLTALVVVFELLTAKHDQPVLISYPSENGLPAIARKALFVMYNFTRMCSILNSFKEMVSKNYYPKLVPLALLSSDMQRGVLMDFRPLADMIFSLDIIHSGNGSRRSDFTVPKICHWLTNFTSQFSKIYSKIQILTPATDLLFDELFVKIHLIKMFHNTMKLMFNLLCLETLTDM
;
A
#
# COMPACT_ATOMS: atom_id res chain seq x y z
N MET A 1 -17.62 -39.13 -3.63
CA MET A 1 -18.62 -38.82 -2.58
C MET A 1 -18.30 -39.50 -1.24
N GLN A 2 -17.92 -40.78 -1.20
CA GLN A 2 -17.63 -41.52 0.04
C GLN A 2 -16.46 -40.98 0.89
N PHE A 3 -15.41 -40.42 0.28
CA PHE A 3 -14.26 -39.87 1.01
C PHE A 3 -14.59 -38.60 1.82
N VAL A 4 -15.51 -37.77 1.32
CA VAL A 4 -15.97 -36.54 1.98
C VAL A 4 -16.82 -36.89 3.21
N THR A 5 -17.66 -37.92 3.10
CA THR A 5 -18.48 -38.44 4.20
C THR A 5 -17.64 -39.10 5.28
N TYR A 6 -16.52 -39.74 4.92
CA TYR A 6 -15.60 -40.37 5.88
C TYR A 6 -14.83 -39.32 6.71
N ALA A 7 -14.35 -38.25 6.08
CA ALA A 7 -13.70 -37.14 6.78
C ALA A 7 -14.65 -36.38 7.73
N TYR A 8 -15.94 -36.30 7.38
CA TYR A 8 -17.00 -35.66 8.18
C TYR A 8 -17.23 -36.32 9.56
N ASN A 9 -17.01 -37.63 9.67
CA ASN A 9 -17.32 -38.38 10.90
C ASN A 9 -16.16 -38.48 11.90
N ILE A 10 -14.92 -38.24 11.47
CA ILE A 10 -13.73 -38.42 12.32
C ILE A 10 -13.26 -37.10 12.94
N ALA A 11 -13.46 -35.99 12.24
CA ALA A 11 -13.15 -34.67 12.76
C ALA A 11 -14.47 -33.94 12.99
N HIS A 12 -14.73 -33.45 14.21
CA HIS A 12 -15.85 -32.55 14.53
C HIS A 12 -15.75 -31.18 13.81
N VAL A 13 -15.34 -31.17 12.54
CA VAL A 13 -15.25 -30.01 11.67
C VAL A 13 -16.61 -29.88 11.03
N LYS A 14 -17.45 -29.00 11.58
CA LYS A 14 -18.63 -28.49 10.88
C LYS A 14 -18.16 -27.75 9.63
N ILE A 15 -18.07 -28.45 8.49
CA ILE A 15 -17.96 -27.79 7.19
C ILE A 15 -19.37 -27.28 6.86
N SER A 16 -19.65 -26.04 7.26
CA SER A 16 -20.81 -25.31 6.72
C SER A 16 -20.47 -24.96 5.28
N ILE A 17 -20.97 -25.74 4.32
CA ILE A 17 -21.00 -25.34 2.91
C ILE A 17 -22.14 -24.33 2.78
N ALA A 18 -21.98 -23.16 3.40
CA ALA A 18 -22.85 -22.03 3.12
C ALA A 18 -22.59 -21.64 1.65
N GLN A 19 -23.64 -21.55 0.83
CA GLN A 19 -23.55 -20.94 -0.49
C GLN A 19 -23.15 -19.47 -0.31
N PHE A 20 -21.86 -19.21 -0.42
CA PHE A 20 -21.29 -17.89 -0.22
C PHE A 20 -21.24 -17.17 -1.57
N SER A 21 -22.23 -16.33 -1.84
CA SER A 21 -22.25 -15.56 -3.09
C SER A 21 -21.17 -14.47 -3.08
N VAL A 22 -20.59 -14.19 -4.26
CA VAL A 22 -19.65 -13.07 -4.44
C VAL A 22 -20.29 -11.76 -3.99
N LYS A 23 -21.59 -11.56 -4.28
CA LYS A 23 -22.34 -10.38 -3.87
C LYS A 23 -22.35 -10.21 -2.34
N TRP A 24 -22.59 -11.29 -1.61
CA TRP A 24 -22.58 -11.28 -0.14
C TRP A 24 -21.18 -10.93 0.40
N PHE A 25 -20.13 -11.56 -0.14
CA PHE A 25 -18.75 -11.28 0.25
C PHE A 25 -18.40 -9.80 0.11
N LEU A 26 -18.70 -9.22 -1.06
CA LEU A 26 -18.42 -7.83 -1.35
C LEU A 26 -19.24 -6.89 -0.46
N SER A 27 -20.54 -7.18 -0.25
CA SER A 27 -21.38 -6.35 0.63
C SER A 27 -20.88 -6.37 2.06
N GLU A 28 -20.41 -7.52 2.54
CA GLU A 28 -19.98 -7.64 3.92
C GLU A 28 -18.61 -6.98 4.14
N ARG A 29 -17.67 -7.11 3.20
CA ARG A 29 -16.42 -6.33 3.25
C ARG A 29 -16.70 -4.83 3.17
N ARG A 30 -17.62 -4.39 2.32
CA ARG A 30 -18.03 -2.98 2.27
C ARG A 30 -18.55 -2.49 3.61
N LYS A 31 -19.42 -3.28 4.26
CA LYS A 31 -19.97 -2.97 5.59
C LYS A 31 -18.86 -2.85 6.64
N GLN A 32 -17.94 -3.81 6.71
CA GLN A 32 -16.82 -3.77 7.67
C GLN A 32 -15.91 -2.55 7.44
N ILE A 33 -15.68 -2.17 6.19
CA ILE A 33 -14.89 -0.98 5.84
C ILE A 33 -15.64 0.30 6.22
N PHE A 34 -16.93 0.36 5.93
CA PHE A 34 -17.79 1.50 6.30
C PHE A 34 -17.79 1.74 7.80
N GLU A 35 -18.03 0.70 8.62
CA GLU A 35 -18.03 0.84 10.08
C GLU A 35 -16.66 1.29 10.59
N ARG A 36 -15.56 0.77 10.05
CA ARG A 36 -14.20 1.19 10.44
C ARG A 36 -13.90 2.66 10.11
N ILE A 37 -14.38 3.15 8.96
CA ILE A 37 -14.21 4.56 8.58
C ILE A 37 -15.06 5.45 9.50
N LYS A 38 -16.30 5.04 9.77
CA LYS A 38 -17.21 5.72 10.70
C LYS A 38 -16.63 5.82 12.10
N GLU A 39 -16.03 4.75 12.62
CA GLU A 39 -15.34 4.75 13.92
C GLU A 39 -14.20 5.77 13.98
N LYS A 40 -13.45 5.93 12.87
CA LYS A 40 -12.28 6.81 12.82
C LYS A 40 -12.62 8.28 12.55
N HIS A 41 -13.65 8.56 11.74
CA HIS A 41 -13.96 9.91 11.24
C HIS A 41 -15.35 10.45 11.65
N GLY A 42 -16.19 9.64 12.30
CA GLY A 42 -17.53 10.02 12.78
C GLY A 42 -18.59 10.09 11.67
N LYS A 43 -18.48 11.03 10.74
CA LYS A 43 -19.43 11.21 9.61
C LYS A 43 -18.88 10.62 8.32
N VAL A 44 -19.75 9.94 7.56
CA VAL A 44 -19.40 9.24 6.30
C VAL A 44 -20.07 9.89 5.07
N ASP A 45 -20.74 11.03 5.24
CA ASP A 45 -21.39 11.74 4.14
C ASP A 45 -20.37 12.13 3.07
N GLY A 46 -20.61 11.70 1.82
CA GLY A 46 -19.70 11.95 0.70
C GLY A 46 -18.50 11.00 0.59
N GLN A 47 -18.36 9.99 1.47
CA GLN A 47 -17.23 9.05 1.45
C GLN A 47 -17.50 7.73 0.71
N ASP A 48 -18.59 7.64 -0.06
CA ASP A 48 -18.98 6.40 -0.75
C ASP A 48 -17.89 5.89 -1.72
N GLN A 49 -17.20 6.82 -2.39
CA GLN A 49 -16.06 6.49 -3.25
C GLN A 49 -14.85 5.98 -2.47
N VAL A 50 -14.56 6.57 -1.30
CA VAL A 50 -13.47 6.13 -0.40
C VAL A 50 -13.75 4.72 0.12
N VAL A 51 -14.97 4.48 0.63
CA VAL A 51 -15.44 3.16 1.07
C VAL A 51 -15.31 2.14 -0.06
N SER A 52 -15.74 2.50 -1.28
CA SER A 52 -15.68 1.62 -2.45
C SER A 52 -14.23 1.24 -2.81
N ARG A 53 -13.33 2.22 -2.86
CA ARG A 53 -11.90 2.00 -3.17
C ARG A 53 -11.20 1.16 -2.11
N LEU A 54 -11.44 1.44 -0.83
CA LEU A 54 -10.87 0.66 0.27
C LEU A 54 -11.44 -0.76 0.32
N THR A 55 -12.71 -0.95 -0.06
CA THR A 55 -13.31 -2.27 -0.22
C THR A 55 -12.63 -3.06 -1.32
N ALA A 56 -12.45 -2.45 -2.51
CA ALA A 56 -11.77 -3.08 -3.64
C ALA A 56 -10.32 -3.48 -3.27
N LEU A 57 -9.60 -2.57 -2.62
CA LEU A 57 -8.26 -2.82 -2.09
C LEU A 57 -8.20 -4.04 -1.17
N VAL A 58 -9.09 -4.10 -0.17
CA VAL A 58 -9.13 -5.20 0.79
C VAL A 58 -9.46 -6.53 0.11
N VAL A 59 -10.44 -6.52 -0.79
CA VAL A 59 -10.82 -7.71 -1.57
C VAL A 59 -9.65 -8.20 -2.41
N VAL A 60 -8.96 -7.30 -3.12
CA VAL A 60 -7.78 -7.65 -3.93
C VAL A 60 -6.69 -8.25 -3.06
N PHE A 61 -6.38 -7.68 -1.90
CA PHE A 61 -5.37 -8.23 -1.01
C PHE A 61 -5.79 -9.59 -0.43
N GLU A 62 -7.05 -9.79 -0.07
CA GLU A 62 -7.54 -11.07 0.41
C GLU A 62 -7.45 -12.17 -0.66
N LEU A 63 -7.83 -11.87 -1.90
CA LEU A 63 -7.88 -12.85 -2.97
C LEU A 63 -6.50 -13.10 -3.60
N LEU A 64 -5.69 -12.06 -3.78
CA LEU A 64 -4.49 -12.11 -4.62
C LEU A 64 -3.18 -12.20 -3.83
N THR A 65 -3.22 -12.23 -2.49
CA THR A 65 -2.02 -12.51 -1.68
C THR A 65 -1.69 -14.00 -1.63
N ALA A 66 -2.66 -14.89 -1.83
CA ALA A 66 -2.41 -16.32 -1.92
C ALA A 66 -1.69 -16.67 -3.23
N LYS A 67 -0.81 -17.67 -3.19
CA LYS A 67 -0.19 -18.19 -4.42
C LYS A 67 -1.27 -18.86 -5.29
N HIS A 68 -1.04 -18.88 -6.60
CA HIS A 68 -1.99 -19.42 -7.59
C HIS A 68 -2.30 -20.93 -7.39
N ASP A 69 -1.39 -21.66 -6.75
CA ASP A 69 -1.48 -23.09 -6.43
C ASP A 69 -1.99 -23.36 -5.00
N GLN A 70 -2.40 -22.31 -4.27
CA GLN A 70 -2.85 -22.42 -2.88
C GLN A 70 -4.31 -21.95 -2.74
N PRO A 71 -5.09 -22.59 -1.85
CA PRO A 71 -6.45 -22.15 -1.58
C PRO A 71 -6.45 -20.75 -0.94
N VAL A 72 -7.42 -19.93 -1.33
CA VAL A 72 -7.67 -18.64 -0.69
C VAL A 72 -8.51 -18.86 0.56
N LEU A 73 -7.99 -18.46 1.72
CA LEU A 73 -8.70 -18.55 3.01
C LEU A 73 -9.36 -17.21 3.32
N ILE A 74 -10.69 -17.15 3.17
CA ILE A 74 -11.48 -15.97 3.53
C ILE A 74 -11.93 -16.12 4.98
N SER A 75 -11.36 -15.31 5.87
CA SER A 75 -11.76 -15.30 7.29
C SER A 75 -12.94 -14.37 7.53
N TYR A 76 -13.82 -14.79 8.44
CA TYR A 76 -14.92 -13.98 8.92
C TYR A 76 -14.81 -13.82 10.44
N PRO A 77 -14.15 -12.76 10.94
CA PRO A 77 -14.00 -12.54 12.37
C PRO A 77 -15.37 -12.36 13.01
N SER A 78 -15.62 -13.02 14.14
CA SER A 78 -16.91 -13.07 14.82
C SER A 78 -17.37 -11.73 15.42
N GLU A 79 -16.51 -10.71 15.45
CA GLU A 79 -16.77 -9.41 16.09
C GLU A 79 -16.29 -8.25 15.22
N ASN A 80 -17.07 -7.82 14.22
CA ASN A 80 -16.89 -6.60 13.38
C ASN A 80 -15.46 -6.32 12.86
N GLY A 81 -14.58 -7.30 12.95
CA GLY A 81 -13.16 -7.16 12.75
C GLY A 81 -12.80 -7.41 11.31
N LEU A 82 -11.79 -6.69 10.83
CA LEU A 82 -11.17 -6.98 9.55
C LEU A 82 -10.16 -8.12 9.70
N PRO A 83 -10.10 -9.05 8.74
CA PRO A 83 -9.01 -10.02 8.65
C PRO A 83 -7.63 -9.34 8.72
N ALA A 84 -6.61 -10.05 9.19
CA ALA A 84 -5.26 -9.49 9.31
C ALA A 84 -4.73 -8.93 7.97
N ILE A 85 -5.03 -9.62 6.86
CA ILE A 85 -4.63 -9.19 5.52
C ILE A 85 -5.37 -7.91 5.08
N ALA A 86 -6.66 -7.78 5.40
CA ALA A 86 -7.43 -6.57 5.15
C ALA A 86 -6.86 -5.37 5.91
N ARG A 87 -6.47 -5.55 7.18
CA ARG A 87 -5.80 -4.51 7.97
C ARG A 87 -4.46 -4.09 7.36
N LYS A 88 -3.67 -5.04 6.85
CA LYS A 88 -2.42 -4.75 6.11
C LYS A 88 -2.70 -3.94 4.84
N ALA A 89 -3.73 -4.30 4.07
CA ALA A 89 -4.11 -3.57 2.87
C ALA A 89 -4.49 -2.11 3.19
N LEU A 90 -5.30 -1.88 4.23
CA LEU A 90 -5.61 -0.52 4.68
C LEU A 90 -4.38 0.25 5.13
N PHE A 91 -3.45 -0.40 5.82
CA PHE A 91 -2.18 0.21 6.21
C PHE A 91 -1.32 0.61 4.99
N VAL A 92 -1.36 -0.19 3.92
CA VAL A 92 -0.70 0.14 2.65
C VAL A 92 -1.27 1.43 2.06
N MET A 93 -2.60 1.52 1.93
CA MET A 93 -3.24 2.73 1.39
C MET A 93 -3.04 3.95 2.27
N TYR A 94 -3.10 3.78 3.59
CA TYR A 94 -2.84 4.86 4.54
C TYR A 94 -1.42 5.45 4.40
N ASN A 95 -0.41 4.62 4.19
CA ASN A 95 0.95 5.12 3.95
C ASN A 95 1.10 5.74 2.55
N PHE A 96 0.37 5.24 1.56
CA PHE A 96 0.32 5.86 0.24
C PHE A 96 -0.28 7.28 0.31
N THR A 97 -1.43 7.45 0.96
CA THR A 97 -2.04 8.78 1.13
C THR A 97 -1.16 9.72 1.93
N ARG A 98 -0.42 9.22 2.94
CA ARG A 98 0.59 10.00 3.64
C ARG A 98 1.68 10.54 2.70
N MET A 99 2.16 9.75 1.73
CA MET A 99 3.08 10.25 0.70
C MET A 99 2.42 11.34 -0.16
N CYS A 100 1.15 11.16 -0.55
CA CYS A 100 0.40 12.20 -1.25
C CYS A 100 0.32 13.49 -0.44
N SER A 101 0.00 13.41 0.87
CA SER A 101 -0.04 14.57 1.77
C SER A 101 1.29 15.31 1.83
N ILE A 102 2.42 14.60 1.99
CA ILE A 102 3.76 15.21 1.99
C ILE A 102 4.01 15.98 0.69
N LEU A 103 3.73 15.36 -0.46
CA LEU A 103 3.95 15.97 -1.77
C LEU A 103 3.03 17.17 -2.01
N ASN A 104 1.78 17.10 -1.55
CA ASN A 104 0.82 18.19 -1.67
C ASN A 104 1.18 19.35 -0.74
N SER A 105 1.55 19.07 0.51
CA SER A 105 2.04 20.09 1.45
C SER A 105 3.29 20.78 0.93
N PHE A 106 4.24 20.04 0.35
CA PHE A 106 5.40 20.67 -0.31
C PHE A 106 4.98 21.61 -1.45
N LYS A 107 4.08 21.18 -2.34
CA LYS A 107 3.57 22.03 -3.43
C LYS A 107 2.87 23.28 -2.91
N GLU A 108 2.07 23.16 -1.86
CA GLU A 108 1.38 24.27 -1.23
C GLU A 108 2.37 25.26 -0.57
N MET A 109 3.42 24.75 0.08
CA MET A 109 4.47 25.58 0.66
C MET A 109 5.28 26.31 -0.42
N VAL A 110 5.51 25.67 -1.57
CA VAL A 110 6.09 26.35 -2.74
C VAL A 110 5.16 27.43 -3.29
N SER A 111 3.86 27.17 -3.40
CA SER A 111 2.90 28.18 -3.89
C SER A 111 2.74 29.37 -2.95
N LYS A 112 3.01 29.17 -1.65
CA LYS A 112 3.04 30.23 -0.62
C LYS A 112 4.41 30.92 -0.50
N ASN A 113 5.37 30.63 -1.37
CA ASN A 113 6.76 31.11 -1.30
C ASN A 113 7.51 30.77 0.00
N TYR A 114 7.05 29.75 0.75
CA TYR A 114 7.74 29.26 1.94
C TYR A 114 8.92 28.36 1.58
N TYR A 115 8.80 27.57 0.52
CA TYR A 115 9.91 26.80 -0.06
C TYR A 115 10.23 27.26 -1.48
N PRO A 116 11.51 27.16 -1.91
CA PRO A 116 11.85 27.32 -3.30
C PRO A 116 11.28 26.19 -4.17
N LYS A 117 11.18 26.44 -5.49
CA LYS A 117 10.78 25.41 -6.45
C LYS A 117 11.76 24.24 -6.39
N LEU A 118 11.23 23.02 -6.50
CA LEU A 118 12.04 21.80 -6.46
C LEU A 118 13.13 21.82 -7.54
N VAL A 119 14.38 21.80 -7.10
CA VAL A 119 15.56 21.76 -7.98
C VAL A 119 15.75 20.32 -8.51
N PRO A 120 16.09 20.13 -9.80
CA PRO A 120 16.43 18.82 -10.35
C PRO A 120 17.54 18.11 -9.57
N LEU A 121 17.41 16.79 -9.37
CA LEU A 121 18.37 15.98 -8.60
C LEU A 121 19.81 16.11 -9.12
N ALA A 122 20.00 16.24 -10.44
CA ALA A 122 21.31 16.40 -11.07
C ALA A 122 22.05 17.70 -10.69
N LEU A 123 21.35 18.69 -10.14
CA LEU A 123 21.94 19.97 -9.71
C LEU A 123 22.23 20.01 -8.20
N LEU A 124 21.86 18.97 -7.45
CA LEU A 124 22.07 18.89 -6.00
C LEU A 124 23.43 18.26 -5.67
N SER A 125 24.03 18.65 -4.55
CA SER A 125 25.30 18.07 -4.08
C SER A 125 25.26 16.54 -4.00
N SER A 126 26.26 15.87 -4.56
CA SER A 126 26.37 14.40 -4.49
C SER A 126 26.57 13.88 -3.06
N ASP A 127 27.23 14.64 -2.19
CA ASP A 127 27.38 14.28 -0.76
C ASP A 127 26.04 14.34 -0.04
N MET A 128 25.24 15.38 -0.30
CA MET A 128 23.90 15.50 0.26
C MET A 128 23.00 14.37 -0.23
N GLN A 129 23.06 14.05 -1.53
CA GLN A 129 22.33 12.91 -2.10
C GLN A 129 22.69 11.59 -1.42
N ARG A 130 23.99 11.33 -1.21
CA ARG A 130 24.46 10.13 -0.51
C ARG A 130 23.98 10.08 0.94
N GLY A 131 24.09 11.19 1.67
CA GLY A 131 23.66 11.28 3.07
C GLY A 131 22.18 10.90 3.25
N VAL A 132 21.30 11.59 2.51
CA VAL A 132 19.86 11.30 2.55
C VAL A 132 19.57 9.89 2.02
N LEU A 133 20.24 9.42 0.98
CA LEU A 133 20.01 8.07 0.47
C LEU A 133 20.35 6.99 1.50
N MET A 134 21.36 7.19 2.36
CA MET A 134 21.69 6.23 3.43
C MET A 134 20.56 6.09 4.44
N ASP A 135 19.92 7.20 4.82
CA ASP A 135 18.78 7.20 5.72
C ASP A 135 17.56 6.46 5.15
N PHE A 136 17.39 6.53 3.83
CA PHE A 136 16.30 5.90 3.08
C PHE A 136 16.69 4.57 2.43
N ARG A 137 17.91 4.08 2.68
CA ARG A 137 18.49 2.91 2.00
C ARG A 137 17.59 1.68 2.03
N PRO A 138 16.92 1.30 3.14
CA PRO A 138 16.03 0.14 3.14
C PRO A 138 14.90 0.21 2.11
N LEU A 139 14.39 1.40 1.80
CA LEU A 139 13.35 1.58 0.78
C LEU A 139 13.95 1.64 -0.62
N ALA A 140 15.08 2.31 -0.78
CA ALA A 140 15.78 2.39 -2.06
C ALA A 140 16.19 1.00 -2.55
N ASP A 141 16.77 0.17 -1.68
CA ASP A 141 17.17 -1.20 -1.99
C ASP A 141 15.95 -2.06 -2.42
N MET A 142 14.79 -1.86 -1.80
CA MET A 142 13.55 -2.54 -2.18
C MET A 142 13.04 -2.15 -3.57
N ILE A 143 13.36 -0.95 -4.05
CA ILE A 143 12.99 -0.48 -5.39
C ILE A 143 14.00 -0.97 -6.42
N PHE A 144 15.30 -0.87 -6.12
CA PHE A 144 16.34 -1.33 -7.04
C PHE A 144 16.36 -2.86 -7.22
N SER A 145 15.82 -3.60 -6.26
CA SER A 145 15.62 -5.06 -6.36
C SER A 145 14.35 -5.46 -7.12
N LEU A 146 13.53 -4.51 -7.60
CA LEU A 146 12.37 -4.83 -8.43
C LEU A 146 12.80 -5.33 -9.81
N ASP A 147 12.71 -6.65 -10.01
CA ASP A 147 13.02 -7.31 -11.28
C ASP A 147 11.92 -7.16 -12.35
N ILE A 148 11.21 -6.03 -12.34
CA ILE A 148 10.04 -5.78 -13.21
C ILE A 148 10.48 -5.54 -14.67
N ILE A 149 11.72 -5.10 -14.89
CA ILE A 149 12.17 -4.51 -16.16
C ILE A 149 13.02 -5.48 -17.01
N HIS A 150 13.53 -6.59 -16.47
CA HIS A 150 14.50 -7.44 -17.18
C HIS A 150 13.93 -8.50 -18.13
N SER A 151 12.62 -8.56 -18.37
CA SER A 151 12.03 -9.57 -19.28
C SER A 151 12.09 -9.23 -20.77
N GLY A 152 12.85 -8.21 -21.18
CA GLY A 152 13.04 -7.86 -22.60
C GLY A 152 13.81 -8.89 -23.43
N ASN A 153 14.52 -9.83 -22.79
CA ASN A 153 15.43 -10.75 -23.48
C ASN A 153 14.93 -12.21 -23.41
N GLY A 154 13.71 -12.48 -23.88
CA GLY A 154 13.21 -13.79 -24.36
C GLY A 154 13.32 -15.06 -23.51
N SER A 155 14.00 -15.06 -22.35
CA SER A 155 14.41 -16.29 -21.64
C SER A 155 14.19 -16.24 -20.12
N ARG A 156 13.70 -15.13 -19.56
CA ARG A 156 13.29 -15.08 -18.15
C ARG A 156 11.88 -14.52 -18.07
N ARG A 157 10.89 -15.40 -17.89
CA ARG A 157 9.58 -14.99 -17.34
C ARG A 157 9.90 -14.19 -16.08
N SER A 158 9.44 -12.93 -16.00
CA SER A 158 9.64 -12.16 -14.78
C SER A 158 9.04 -12.97 -13.64
N ASP A 159 9.79 -13.13 -12.57
CA ASP A 159 9.33 -13.86 -11.40
C ASP A 159 8.30 -13.01 -10.62
N PHE A 160 7.74 -11.98 -11.25
CA PHE A 160 6.94 -10.91 -10.67
C PHE A 160 5.45 -11.28 -10.69
N THR A 161 5.07 -12.15 -9.76
CA THR A 161 3.69 -12.61 -9.60
C THR A 161 2.85 -11.60 -8.80
N VAL A 162 1.53 -11.55 -9.04
CA VAL A 162 0.58 -10.70 -8.29
C VAL A 162 0.72 -10.82 -6.75
N PRO A 163 0.85 -12.01 -6.14
CA PRO A 163 1.11 -12.13 -4.71
C PRO A 163 2.37 -11.39 -4.25
N LYS A 164 3.46 -11.45 -5.03
CA LYS A 164 4.70 -10.73 -4.70
C LYS A 164 4.49 -9.21 -4.71
N ILE A 165 3.58 -8.68 -5.53
CA ILE A 165 3.20 -7.26 -5.52
C ILE A 165 2.54 -6.88 -4.19
N CYS A 166 1.54 -7.66 -3.74
CA CYS A 166 0.85 -7.41 -2.46
C CYS A 166 1.82 -7.48 -1.27
N HIS A 167 2.74 -8.46 -1.28
CA HIS A 167 3.77 -8.59 -0.25
C HIS A 167 4.77 -7.43 -0.30
N TRP A 168 5.22 -7.04 -1.50
CA TRP A 168 6.13 -5.92 -1.69
C TRP A 168 5.49 -4.62 -1.16
N LEU A 169 4.24 -4.32 -1.53
CA LEU A 169 3.50 -3.15 -1.04
C LEU A 169 3.39 -3.15 0.50
N THR A 170 3.10 -4.29 1.10
CA THR A 170 3.01 -4.44 2.57
C THR A 170 4.36 -4.17 3.23
N ASN A 171 5.43 -4.78 2.73
CA ASN A 171 6.76 -4.63 3.29
C ASN A 171 7.29 -3.20 3.08
N PHE A 172 7.07 -2.64 1.90
CA PHE A 172 7.51 -1.30 1.53
C PHE A 172 6.86 -0.25 2.42
N THR A 173 5.55 -0.33 2.62
CA THR A 173 4.84 0.62 3.50
C THR A 173 5.16 0.43 4.98
N SER A 174 5.46 -0.79 5.43
CA SER A 174 6.00 -1.05 6.77
C SER A 174 7.35 -0.37 6.98
N GLN A 175 8.28 -0.51 6.02
CA GLN A 175 9.58 0.16 6.07
C GLN A 175 9.45 1.68 5.98
N PHE A 176 8.55 2.17 5.13
CA PHE A 176 8.27 3.61 5.01
C PHE A 176 7.75 4.18 6.32
N SER A 177 6.81 3.52 6.98
CA SER A 177 6.30 4.00 8.26
C SER A 177 7.38 4.08 9.34
N LYS A 178 8.37 3.17 9.33
CA LYS A 178 9.50 3.20 10.29
C LYS A 178 10.47 4.34 10.03
N ILE A 179 10.71 4.66 8.76
CA ILE A 179 11.57 5.79 8.37
C ILE A 179 10.84 7.10 8.69
N TYR A 180 9.58 7.20 8.30
CA TYR A 180 8.74 8.38 8.55
C TYR A 180 8.63 8.75 10.03
N SER A 181 8.60 7.75 10.93
CA SER A 181 8.55 8.03 12.38
C SER A 181 9.86 8.59 12.96
N LYS A 182 10.96 8.54 12.21
CA LYS A 182 12.29 8.97 12.66
C LYS A 182 12.79 10.21 11.94
N ILE A 183 12.39 10.36 10.67
CA ILE A 183 12.94 11.39 9.79
C ILE A 183 11.85 12.41 9.46
N GLN A 184 12.11 13.65 9.84
CA GLN A 184 11.30 14.77 9.38
C GLN A 184 11.58 15.02 7.90
N ILE A 185 10.55 14.84 7.08
CA ILE A 185 10.66 15.03 5.62
C ILE A 185 10.57 16.51 5.25
N LEU A 186 9.53 17.20 5.72
CA LEU A 186 9.37 18.65 5.54
C LEU A 186 10.06 19.36 6.71
N THR A 187 11.29 19.78 6.49
CA THR A 187 12.12 20.52 7.46
C THR A 187 11.78 22.01 7.45
N PRO A 188 12.07 22.77 8.53
CA PRO A 188 11.90 24.23 8.52
C PRO A 188 12.60 24.88 7.32
N ALA A 189 12.00 25.97 6.80
CA ALA A 189 12.57 26.71 5.68
C ALA A 189 13.82 27.49 6.10
N THR A 190 14.97 26.86 5.92
CA THR A 190 16.30 27.47 6.11
C THR A 190 17.17 27.10 4.92
N ASP A 191 17.91 28.08 4.37
CA ASP A 191 18.72 27.90 3.15
C ASP A 191 19.68 26.70 3.22
N LEU A 192 20.25 26.43 4.39
CA LEU A 192 21.17 25.32 4.64
C LEU A 192 20.53 23.92 4.49
N LEU A 193 19.20 23.84 4.53
CA LEU A 193 18.45 22.57 4.53
C LEU A 193 17.70 22.30 3.22
N PHE A 194 17.71 23.24 2.26
CA PHE A 194 16.93 23.07 1.03
C PHE A 194 17.41 21.93 0.14
N ASP A 195 18.72 21.73 0.01
CA ASP A 195 19.26 20.61 -0.75
C ASP A 195 18.80 19.26 -0.16
N GLU A 196 18.89 19.12 1.16
CA GLU A 196 18.43 17.94 1.88
C GLU A 196 16.93 17.69 1.68
N LEU A 197 16.12 18.74 1.86
CA LEU A 197 14.69 18.73 1.61
C LEU A 197 14.39 18.27 0.17
N PHE A 198 15.09 18.81 -0.83
CA PHE A 198 14.86 18.46 -2.23
C PHE A 198 15.21 17.01 -2.53
N VAL A 199 16.31 16.47 -1.98
CA VAL A 199 16.62 15.04 -2.12
C VAL A 199 15.52 14.19 -1.50
N LYS A 200 15.07 14.53 -0.29
CA LYS A 200 13.94 13.83 0.38
C LYS A 200 12.68 13.86 -0.49
N ILE A 201 12.31 15.02 -1.06
CA ILE A 201 11.14 15.14 -1.94
C ILE A 201 11.29 14.29 -3.21
N HIS A 202 12.47 14.24 -3.84
CA HIS A 202 12.70 13.36 -4.99
C HIS A 202 12.52 11.88 -4.64
N LEU A 203 13.04 11.44 -3.49
CA LEU A 203 12.85 10.06 -3.00
C LEU A 203 11.36 9.76 -2.75
N ILE A 204 10.63 10.66 -2.08
CA ILE A 204 9.19 10.49 -1.85
C ILE A 204 8.42 10.42 -3.17
N LYS A 205 8.77 11.23 -4.17
CA LYS A 205 8.17 11.14 -5.52
C LYS A 205 8.45 9.78 -6.16
N MET A 206 9.68 9.28 -6.08
CA MET A 206 10.06 7.96 -6.60
C MET A 206 9.26 6.84 -5.92
N PHE A 207 9.17 6.87 -4.59
CA PHE A 207 8.43 5.90 -3.78
C PHE A 207 6.95 5.90 -4.13
N HIS A 208 6.34 7.09 -4.15
CA HIS A 208 4.95 7.29 -4.52
C HIS A 208 4.66 6.75 -5.93
N ASN A 209 5.51 7.08 -6.92
CA ASN A 209 5.32 6.64 -8.30
C ASN A 209 5.48 5.12 -8.45
N THR A 210 6.42 4.52 -7.71
CA THR A 210 6.61 3.07 -7.71
C THR A 210 5.39 2.36 -7.10
N MET A 211 4.88 2.86 -5.97
CA MET A 211 3.64 2.34 -5.39
C MET A 211 2.45 2.50 -6.33
N LYS A 212 2.32 3.66 -7.00
CA LYS A 212 1.26 3.90 -7.98
C LYS A 212 1.32 2.89 -9.14
N LEU A 213 2.53 2.58 -9.62
CA LEU A 213 2.72 1.52 -10.61
C LEU A 213 2.23 0.17 -10.07
N MET A 214 2.57 -0.20 -8.83
CA MET A 214 2.10 -1.45 -8.22
C MET A 214 0.58 -1.50 -8.07
N PHE A 215 -0.07 -0.40 -7.66
CA PHE A 215 -1.53 -0.34 -7.60
C PHE A 215 -2.17 -0.50 -8.99
N ASN A 216 -1.61 0.15 -10.01
CA ASN A 216 -2.10 0.00 -11.38
C ASN A 216 -1.97 -1.45 -11.88
N LEU A 217 -0.86 -2.14 -11.57
CA LEU A 217 -0.69 -3.57 -11.89
C LEU A 217 -1.71 -4.47 -11.18
N LEU A 218 -2.23 -4.04 -10.03
CA LEU A 218 -3.31 -4.70 -9.29
C LEU A 218 -4.71 -4.23 -9.72
N CYS A 219 -4.82 -3.36 -10.73
CA CYS A 219 -6.08 -2.72 -11.15
C CYS A 219 -6.80 -1.97 -10.00
N LEU A 220 -6.02 -1.37 -9.09
CA LEU A 220 -6.53 -0.64 -7.93
C LEU A 220 -6.47 0.87 -8.17
N GLU A 221 -7.57 1.56 -7.87
CA GLU A 221 -7.59 3.01 -7.79
C GLU A 221 -6.92 3.51 -6.50
N THR A 222 -6.07 4.52 -6.64
CA THR A 222 -5.37 5.14 -5.52
C THR A 222 -6.19 6.26 -4.89
N LEU A 223 -6.10 6.43 -3.57
CA LEU A 223 -6.61 7.59 -2.84
C LEU A 223 -5.53 8.66 -2.70
N THR A 224 -5.92 9.93 -2.78
CA THR A 224 -5.04 11.08 -2.53
C THR A 224 -5.04 11.53 -1.07
N ASP A 225 -6.07 11.11 -0.32
CA ASP A 225 -6.41 11.51 1.03
C ASP A 225 -7.26 10.41 1.69
N MET A 226 -7.08 10.22 3.00
CA MET A 226 -7.70 9.17 3.84
C MET A 226 -7.96 9.66 5.26
#